data_AF-A0A534RD12-F1
#
_entry.id   AF-A0A534RD12-F1
#
_cell.length_a   1.000
_cell.length_b   1.000
_cell.length_c   1.000
_cell.angle_alpha   90.00
_cell.angle_beta   90.00
_cell.angle_gamma   90.00
#
_symmetry.space_group_name_H-M   'P 1'
#
loop_
_entity.id
_entity.type
_entity.pdbx_description
1 polymer ?
#
loop_
_entity_poly.entity_id
_entity_poly.type
_entity_poly.pdbx_seq_one_letter_code
_entity_poly.pdbx_strand_id
1 'polypeptide(L)'
;MRITAFYSSQEPATRREMADLLGLYHDARPDLAVRLFDLDRSPGVAKQLHVTSYNTGIVEAAERRERVDPVTEENLTAVLRAAAGTPPVVTYFVLGHGEHDPRADEERGGAAEAARALGLEGFQVRIVEGAARVPEDAGLVVLAGPTRDLRPAEIDALGAYLTGGGCLLLLCDPGTPSTVAGLLRRFGIELTADLVVDEQARLFGSDGLFARVAYLNQTLLPGGGEVQALLPEAQSLRLVDAADVTADYLAMTGETTWADVDRRTGDAGGPSFRPGRDRRGPLPVAAFARVRGAEGREGRLVAVGDADFVTNLHLNVLGNQDFLLATAGLVARAESLASARPPAPPAGTFSPLTLTAREGRYLFWSVVVAPSALLAAAALAIAQRRAA
;
A
#
# COMPACT_ATOMS: atom_id res chain seq x y z
N MET A 1 -18.23 -5.00 23.30
CA MET A 1 -18.33 -5.76 22.04
C MET A 1 -18.04 -7.23 22.36
N ARG A 2 -18.66 -8.20 21.67
CA ARG A 2 -18.49 -9.63 22.00
C ARG A 2 -18.22 -10.46 20.73
N ILE A 3 -17.28 -11.38 20.80
CA ILE A 3 -16.99 -12.38 19.76
C ILE A 3 -17.32 -13.76 20.30
N THR A 4 -18.16 -14.50 19.58
CA THR A 4 -18.47 -15.90 19.89
C THR A 4 -18.12 -16.77 18.69
N ALA A 5 -17.12 -17.64 18.83
CA ALA A 5 -16.65 -18.52 17.76
C ALA A 5 -16.94 -19.99 18.05
N PHE A 6 -17.16 -20.77 16.99
CA PHE A 6 -17.52 -22.18 17.04
C PHE A 6 -16.49 -23.05 16.30
N TYR A 7 -15.95 -24.06 16.98
CA TYR A 7 -14.96 -25.00 16.42
C TYR A 7 -15.50 -26.44 16.38
N SER A 8 -14.85 -27.28 15.55
CA SER A 8 -15.05 -28.72 15.53
C SER A 8 -14.10 -29.43 16.50
N SER A 9 -14.63 -30.30 17.34
CA SER A 9 -13.83 -31.10 18.27
C SER A 9 -12.89 -32.10 17.56
N GLN A 10 -13.12 -32.37 16.28
CA GLN A 10 -12.32 -33.26 15.44
C GLN A 10 -11.07 -32.58 14.86
N GLU A 11 -10.98 -31.24 14.92
CA GLU A 11 -9.89 -30.44 14.34
C GLU A 11 -9.13 -29.65 15.42
N PRO A 12 -8.20 -30.30 16.16
CA PRO A 12 -7.48 -29.65 17.25
C PRO A 12 -6.48 -28.58 16.79
N ALA A 13 -6.05 -28.59 15.53
CA ALA A 13 -5.19 -27.56 14.94
C ALA A 13 -5.96 -26.25 14.74
N THR A 14 -7.08 -26.31 14.02
CA THR A 14 -7.98 -25.17 13.78
C THR A 14 -8.48 -24.53 15.08
N ARG A 15 -8.75 -25.35 16.11
CA ARG A 15 -9.09 -24.84 17.45
C ARG A 15 -7.97 -23.98 18.05
N ARG A 16 -6.71 -24.41 17.94
CA ARG A 16 -5.57 -23.65 18.49
C ARG A 16 -5.40 -22.34 17.73
N GLU A 17 -5.38 -22.41 16.40
CA GLU A 17 -5.27 -21.21 15.55
C GLU A 17 -6.36 -20.18 15.86
N MET A 18 -7.60 -20.62 16.00
CA MET A 18 -8.71 -19.73 16.34
C MET A 18 -8.60 -19.20 17.78
N ALA A 19 -8.14 -20.02 18.74
CA ALA A 19 -7.91 -19.57 20.11
C ALA A 19 -6.79 -18.52 20.20
N ASP A 20 -5.69 -18.75 19.48
CA ASP A 20 -4.54 -17.84 19.40
C ASP A 20 -4.97 -16.52 18.76
N LEU A 21 -5.68 -16.59 17.62
CA LEU A 21 -6.21 -15.41 16.93
C LEU A 21 -7.11 -14.59 17.86
N LEU A 22 -8.10 -15.22 18.48
CA LEU A 22 -9.02 -14.53 19.39
C LEU A 22 -8.32 -13.99 20.64
N GLY A 23 -7.26 -14.66 21.10
CA GLY A 23 -6.38 -14.19 22.16
C GLY A 23 -5.72 -12.86 21.80
N LEU A 24 -5.15 -12.75 20.60
CA LEU A 24 -4.53 -11.51 20.10
C LEU A 24 -5.51 -10.32 20.14
N TYR A 25 -6.77 -10.52 19.74
CA TYR A 25 -7.78 -9.47 19.80
C TYR A 25 -8.17 -9.09 21.24
N HIS A 26 -8.25 -10.05 22.15
CA HIS A 26 -8.55 -9.77 23.56
C HIS A 26 -7.38 -9.04 24.24
N ASP A 27 -6.15 -9.42 23.94
CA ASP A 27 -4.94 -8.78 24.48
C ASP A 27 -4.82 -7.33 24.00
N ALA A 28 -5.13 -7.07 22.72
CA ALA A 28 -5.17 -5.72 22.17
C ALA A 28 -6.32 -4.87 22.75
N ARG A 29 -7.43 -5.50 23.15
CA ARG A 29 -8.63 -4.82 23.63
C ARG A 29 -9.31 -5.60 24.77
N PRO A 30 -8.91 -5.41 26.03
CA PRO A 30 -9.42 -6.20 27.16
C PRO A 30 -10.94 -6.09 27.40
N ASP A 31 -11.59 -5.03 26.91
CA ASP A 31 -13.06 -4.83 26.93
C ASP A 31 -13.82 -5.68 25.89
N LEU A 32 -13.10 -6.36 24.99
CA LEU A 32 -13.66 -7.29 24.03
C LEU A 32 -13.90 -8.66 24.68
N ALA A 33 -15.17 -9.03 24.85
CA ALA A 33 -15.54 -10.32 25.40
C ALA A 33 -15.38 -11.42 24.34
N VAL A 34 -14.47 -12.36 24.53
CA VAL A 34 -14.23 -13.48 23.62
C VAL A 34 -14.77 -14.77 24.21
N ARG A 35 -15.49 -15.56 23.39
CA ARG A 35 -15.97 -16.91 23.75
C ARG A 35 -15.71 -17.88 22.61
N LEU A 36 -15.18 -19.05 22.96
CA LEU A 36 -14.91 -20.14 22.04
C LEU A 36 -15.69 -21.37 22.49
N PHE A 37 -16.61 -21.84 21.65
CA PHE A 37 -17.46 -23.00 21.91
C PHE A 37 -17.22 -24.13 20.93
N ASP A 38 -17.34 -25.35 21.42
CA ASP A 38 -17.48 -26.53 20.57
C ASP A 38 -18.92 -26.56 20.04
N LEU A 39 -19.09 -26.59 18.72
CA LEU A 39 -20.41 -26.54 18.08
C LEU A 39 -21.29 -27.73 18.48
N ASP A 40 -20.72 -28.92 18.55
CA ASP A 40 -21.44 -30.17 18.82
C ASP A 40 -21.81 -30.28 20.30
N ARG A 41 -20.96 -29.74 21.20
CA ARG A 41 -21.21 -29.74 22.65
C ARG A 41 -22.05 -28.57 23.13
N SER A 42 -22.24 -27.54 22.31
CA SER A 42 -22.95 -26.30 22.69
C SER A 42 -24.16 -25.98 21.79
N PRO A 43 -25.08 -26.92 21.52
CA PRO A 43 -26.16 -26.74 20.54
C PRO A 43 -27.17 -25.64 20.92
N GLY A 44 -27.32 -25.34 22.20
CA GLY A 44 -28.19 -24.25 22.67
C GLY A 44 -27.69 -22.86 22.25
N VAL A 45 -26.39 -22.62 22.40
CA VAL A 45 -25.76 -21.34 22.02
C VAL A 45 -25.72 -21.22 20.49
N ALA A 46 -25.39 -22.31 19.79
CA ALA A 46 -25.39 -22.36 18.33
C ALA A 46 -26.76 -22.02 17.72
N LYS A 47 -27.85 -22.58 18.28
CA LYS A 47 -29.23 -22.27 17.86
C LYS A 47 -29.60 -20.81 18.10
N GLN A 48 -29.24 -20.24 19.25
CA GLN A 48 -29.53 -18.83 19.57
C GLN A 48 -28.81 -17.86 18.63
N LEU A 49 -27.63 -18.24 18.15
CA LEU A 49 -26.80 -17.44 17.26
C LEU A 49 -26.94 -17.82 15.78
N HIS A 50 -27.86 -18.73 15.43
CA HIS A 50 -28.08 -19.23 14.07
C HIS A 50 -26.80 -19.75 13.38
N VAL A 51 -25.93 -20.42 14.14
CA VAL A 51 -24.70 -21.04 13.62
C VAL A 51 -24.95 -22.51 13.35
N THR A 52 -24.69 -22.93 12.11
CA THR A 52 -24.93 -24.30 11.60
C THR A 52 -23.66 -24.98 11.06
N SER A 53 -22.53 -24.28 11.04
CA SER A 53 -21.27 -24.72 10.46
C SER A 53 -20.11 -24.51 11.45
N TYR A 54 -19.07 -25.33 11.30
CA TYR A 54 -17.83 -25.18 12.05
C TYR A 54 -17.01 -23.99 11.51
N ASN A 55 -16.04 -23.55 12.31
CA ASN A 55 -15.11 -22.46 11.99
C ASN A 55 -15.82 -21.13 11.68
N THR A 56 -16.97 -20.92 12.33
CA THR A 56 -17.81 -19.72 12.18
C THR A 56 -17.80 -18.91 13.47
N GLY A 57 -17.74 -17.59 13.34
CA GLY A 57 -17.79 -16.62 14.42
C GLY A 57 -18.97 -15.68 14.29
N ILE A 58 -19.42 -15.14 15.42
CA ILE A 58 -20.43 -14.09 15.50
C ILE A 58 -19.84 -12.93 16.30
N VAL A 59 -19.84 -11.76 15.68
CA VAL A 59 -19.46 -10.50 16.31
C VAL A 59 -20.72 -9.74 16.68
N GLU A 60 -20.83 -9.36 17.94
CA GLU A 60 -21.95 -8.58 18.48
C GLU A 60 -21.44 -7.21 18.97
N ALA A 61 -21.98 -6.14 18.38
CA ALA A 61 -21.68 -4.76 18.76
C ALA A 61 -22.97 -3.96 18.87
N ALA A 62 -23.30 -3.52 20.09
CA ALA A 62 -24.58 -2.88 20.40
C ALA A 62 -25.78 -3.71 19.88
N GLU A 63 -26.55 -3.19 18.92
CA GLU A 63 -27.70 -3.88 18.31
C GLU A 63 -27.34 -4.69 17.05
N ARG A 64 -26.09 -4.63 16.58
CA ARG A 64 -25.65 -5.30 15.35
C ARG A 64 -25.03 -6.65 15.66
N ARG A 65 -25.37 -7.63 14.82
CA ARG A 65 -24.80 -8.97 14.83
C ARG A 65 -24.33 -9.29 13.43
N GLU A 66 -23.06 -9.62 13.30
CA GLU A 66 -22.43 -9.94 12.03
C GLU A 66 -21.77 -11.31 12.12
N ARG A 67 -21.84 -12.07 11.01
CA ARG A 67 -21.29 -13.42 10.90
C ARG A 67 -19.92 -13.38 10.22
N VAL A 68 -18.99 -14.15 10.77
CA VAL A 68 -17.62 -14.34 10.27
C VAL A 68 -17.49 -15.80 9.85
N ASP A 69 -17.26 -16.06 8.57
CA ASP A 69 -17.18 -17.43 8.05
C ASP A 69 -16.26 -17.49 6.81
N PRO A 70 -15.08 -18.15 6.88
CA PRO A 70 -14.46 -18.74 8.07
C PRO A 70 -13.88 -17.68 9.03
N VAL A 71 -13.63 -18.06 10.30
CA VAL A 71 -12.91 -17.21 11.27
C VAL A 71 -11.42 -17.16 10.95
N THR A 72 -11.04 -16.22 10.10
CA THR A 72 -9.66 -15.82 9.82
C THR A 72 -9.42 -14.40 10.36
N GLU A 73 -8.15 -14.01 10.50
CA GLU A 73 -7.80 -12.64 10.91
C GLU A 73 -8.43 -11.59 9.99
N GLU A 74 -8.39 -11.87 8.70
CA GLU A 74 -8.87 -11.01 7.61
C GLU A 74 -10.38 -10.77 7.73
N ASN A 75 -11.14 -11.86 7.83
CA ASN A 75 -12.60 -11.81 7.94
C ASN A 75 -13.05 -11.21 9.29
N LEU A 76 -12.35 -11.56 10.38
CA LEU A 76 -12.68 -11.08 11.70
C LEU A 76 -12.41 -9.56 11.83
N THR A 77 -11.28 -9.08 11.30
CA THR A 77 -10.96 -7.64 11.24
C THR A 77 -12.02 -6.87 10.46
N ALA A 78 -12.40 -7.36 9.28
CA ALA A 78 -13.39 -6.72 8.43
C ALA A 78 -14.75 -6.58 9.14
N VAL A 79 -15.20 -7.65 9.81
CA VAL A 79 -16.47 -7.64 10.55
C VAL A 79 -16.40 -6.78 11.81
N LEU A 80 -15.28 -6.77 12.53
CA LEU A 80 -15.09 -5.89 13.67
C LEU A 80 -15.11 -4.42 13.26
N ARG A 81 -14.49 -4.05 12.13
CA ARG A 81 -14.55 -2.70 11.55
C ARG A 81 -15.99 -2.32 11.17
N ALA A 82 -16.70 -3.20 10.48
CA ALA A 82 -18.11 -2.98 10.12
C ALA A 82 -18.99 -2.77 11.36
N ALA A 83 -18.79 -3.61 12.39
CA ALA A 83 -19.51 -3.54 13.65
C ALA A 83 -19.11 -2.33 14.52
N ALA A 84 -17.91 -1.77 14.32
CA ALA A 84 -17.43 -0.53 14.93
C ALA A 84 -17.91 0.74 14.19
N GLY A 85 -18.66 0.60 13.09
CA GLY A 85 -19.22 1.72 12.33
C GLY A 85 -18.40 2.16 11.11
N THR A 86 -17.37 1.41 10.72
CA THR A 86 -16.60 1.66 9.48
C THR A 86 -16.96 0.58 8.45
N PRO A 87 -18.01 0.77 7.63
CA PRO A 87 -18.40 -0.23 6.63
C PRO A 87 -17.29 -0.46 5.61
N PRO A 88 -17.19 -1.66 5.02
CA PRO A 88 -16.22 -1.94 3.96
C PRO A 88 -16.38 -0.98 2.79
N VAL A 89 -15.26 -0.58 2.19
CA VAL A 89 -15.25 0.25 0.97
C VAL A 89 -15.22 -0.68 -0.23
N VAL A 90 -16.31 -0.73 -1.02
CA VAL A 90 -16.32 -1.49 -2.27
C VAL A 90 -15.33 -0.84 -3.24
N THR A 91 -14.30 -1.58 -3.62
CA THR A 91 -13.13 -1.07 -4.34
C THR A 91 -13.00 -1.78 -5.68
N TYR A 92 -13.20 -1.06 -6.77
CA TYR A 92 -13.12 -1.61 -8.12
C TYR A 92 -11.78 -1.32 -8.77
N PHE A 93 -11.01 -2.37 -9.08
CA PHE A 93 -9.87 -2.30 -9.98
C PHE A 93 -10.37 -2.34 -11.42
N VAL A 94 -10.00 -1.33 -12.21
CA VAL A 94 -10.28 -1.28 -13.64
C VAL A 94 -9.22 -2.11 -14.38
N LEU A 95 -9.67 -3.02 -15.23
CA LEU A 95 -8.82 -3.79 -16.14
C LEU A 95 -9.21 -3.55 -17.60
N GLY A 96 -8.36 -3.98 -18.53
CA GLY A 96 -8.63 -3.98 -19.97
C GLY A 96 -7.66 -3.14 -20.79
N HIS A 97 -6.82 -2.33 -20.14
CA HIS A 97 -5.82 -1.45 -20.75
C HIS A 97 -4.38 -1.78 -20.34
N GLY A 98 -4.16 -2.92 -19.69
CA GLY A 98 -2.83 -3.43 -19.32
C GLY A 98 -2.38 -3.01 -17.93
N GLU A 99 -3.33 -2.73 -17.05
CA GLU A 99 -3.18 -2.45 -15.63
C GLU A 99 -2.66 -3.67 -14.86
N HIS A 100 -2.09 -3.45 -13.67
CA HIS A 100 -1.69 -4.53 -12.77
C HIS A 100 -2.92 -5.29 -12.25
N ASP A 101 -3.03 -6.59 -12.58
CA ASP A 101 -4.21 -7.40 -12.24
C ASP A 101 -4.20 -7.80 -10.76
N PRO A 102 -5.23 -7.45 -9.96
CA PRO A 102 -5.33 -7.82 -8.55
C PRO A 102 -5.58 -9.33 -8.31
N ARG A 103 -5.73 -10.14 -9.36
CA ARG A 103 -5.85 -11.60 -9.28
C ARG A 103 -4.53 -12.33 -9.57
N ALA A 104 -3.56 -11.64 -10.15
CA ALA A 104 -2.32 -12.25 -10.59
C ALA A 104 -1.35 -12.36 -9.40
N ASP A 105 -1.31 -13.53 -8.75
CA ASP A 105 -0.49 -13.80 -7.56
C ASP A 105 0.95 -14.24 -7.92
N GLU A 106 1.10 -15.05 -8.95
CA GLU A 106 2.41 -15.59 -9.35
C GLU A 106 3.22 -14.63 -10.24
N GLU A 107 2.56 -13.65 -10.85
CA GLU A 107 3.19 -12.69 -11.74
C GLU A 107 3.83 -11.56 -10.93
N ARG A 108 5.12 -11.29 -11.19
CA ARG A 108 5.84 -10.19 -10.50
C ARG A 108 5.18 -8.83 -10.69
N GLY A 109 4.58 -8.59 -11.86
CA GLY A 109 3.86 -7.36 -12.19
C GLY A 109 2.36 -7.41 -11.86
N GLY A 110 1.88 -8.46 -11.20
CA GLY A 110 0.51 -8.52 -10.67
C GLY A 110 0.34 -7.65 -9.42
N ALA A 111 -0.91 -7.39 -9.02
CA ALA A 111 -1.27 -6.59 -7.84
C ALA A 111 -2.06 -7.39 -6.80
N ALA A 112 -1.91 -8.72 -6.77
CA ALA A 112 -2.64 -9.57 -5.83
C ALA A 112 -2.27 -9.30 -4.37
N GLU A 113 -0.99 -9.05 -4.09
CA GLU A 113 -0.58 -8.67 -2.73
C GLU A 113 -1.20 -7.34 -2.30
N ALA A 114 -1.30 -6.37 -3.22
CA ALA A 114 -1.91 -5.07 -2.95
C ALA A 114 -3.41 -5.22 -2.68
N ALA A 115 -4.10 -6.05 -3.46
CA ALA A 115 -5.50 -6.37 -3.26
C ALA A 115 -5.74 -7.03 -1.89
N ARG A 116 -4.86 -7.96 -1.48
CA ARG A 116 -4.92 -8.60 -0.16
C ARG A 116 -4.70 -7.59 0.97
N ALA A 117 -3.67 -6.74 0.86
CA ALA A 117 -3.40 -5.69 1.84
C ALA A 117 -4.58 -4.72 2.01
N LEU A 118 -5.20 -4.30 0.89
CA LEU A 118 -6.43 -3.51 0.90
C LEU A 118 -7.60 -4.29 1.54
N GLY A 119 -7.74 -5.58 1.25
CA GLY A 119 -8.73 -6.47 1.87
C GLY A 119 -8.63 -6.48 3.40
N LEU A 120 -7.42 -6.62 3.94
CA LEU A 120 -7.14 -6.56 5.38
C LEU A 120 -7.56 -5.22 6.01
N GLU A 121 -7.48 -4.13 5.25
CA GLU A 121 -7.92 -2.80 5.68
C GLU A 121 -9.40 -2.51 5.47
N GLY A 122 -10.20 -3.49 5.09
CA GLY A 122 -11.64 -3.34 4.89
C GLY A 122 -12.00 -2.68 3.56
N PHE A 123 -11.16 -2.83 2.53
CA PHE A 123 -11.53 -2.55 1.15
C PHE A 123 -11.98 -3.86 0.49
N GLN A 124 -13.23 -3.92 0.05
CA GLN A 124 -13.74 -5.09 -0.66
C GLN A 124 -13.34 -5.00 -2.13
N VAL A 125 -12.22 -5.63 -2.48
CA VAL A 125 -11.68 -5.61 -3.83
C VAL A 125 -12.58 -6.38 -4.79
N ARG A 126 -12.93 -5.72 -5.89
CA ARG A 126 -13.69 -6.22 -7.03
C ARG A 126 -13.04 -5.73 -8.31
N ILE A 127 -13.47 -6.28 -9.45
CA ILE A 127 -12.91 -5.96 -10.76
C ILE A 127 -14.02 -5.45 -11.66
N VAL A 128 -13.69 -4.48 -12.50
CA VAL A 128 -14.51 -4.04 -13.60
C VAL A 128 -13.68 -4.05 -14.88
N GLU A 129 -14.18 -4.75 -15.90
CA GLU A 129 -13.55 -4.80 -17.23
C GLU A 129 -13.96 -3.56 -18.03
N GLY A 130 -13.01 -2.68 -18.26
CA GLY A 130 -13.24 -1.33 -18.77
C GLY A 130 -13.94 -0.41 -17.75
N ALA A 131 -13.93 0.89 -18.02
CA ALA A 131 -14.53 1.89 -17.12
C ALA A 131 -15.76 2.59 -17.72
N ALA A 132 -16.37 2.04 -18.77
CA ALA A 132 -17.48 2.69 -19.50
C ALA A 132 -18.76 2.81 -18.65
N ARG A 133 -18.87 1.99 -17.60
CA ARG A 133 -19.90 2.10 -16.58
C ARG A 133 -19.28 1.74 -15.23
N VAL A 134 -18.91 2.77 -14.47
CA VAL A 134 -18.50 2.59 -13.07
C VAL A 134 -19.71 2.05 -12.28
N PRO A 135 -19.57 0.95 -11.53
CA PRO A 135 -20.65 0.40 -10.71
C PRO A 135 -21.20 1.42 -9.71
N GLU A 136 -22.52 1.41 -9.48
CA GLU A 136 -23.20 2.38 -8.61
C GLU A 136 -22.80 2.25 -7.14
N ASP A 137 -22.35 1.06 -6.72
CA ASP A 137 -21.89 0.78 -5.36
C ASP A 137 -20.39 1.00 -5.17
N ALA A 138 -19.67 1.51 -6.19
CA ALA A 138 -18.25 1.79 -6.10
C ALA A 138 -17.96 2.88 -5.06
N GLY A 139 -17.27 2.51 -3.97
CA GLY A 139 -16.76 3.43 -2.96
C GLY A 139 -15.34 3.94 -3.26
N LEU A 140 -14.57 3.16 -4.04
CA LEU A 140 -13.27 3.52 -4.59
C LEU A 140 -13.11 2.86 -5.96
N VAL A 141 -12.55 3.58 -6.92
CA VAL A 141 -12.08 3.02 -8.19
C VAL A 141 -10.56 3.16 -8.23
N VAL A 142 -9.87 2.10 -8.64
CA VAL A 142 -8.42 2.04 -8.77
C VAL A 142 -8.07 1.78 -10.23
N LEU A 143 -7.24 2.65 -10.81
CA LEU A 143 -6.65 2.45 -12.14
C LEU A 143 -5.13 2.36 -11.94
N ALA A 144 -4.60 1.14 -11.94
CA ALA A 144 -3.23 0.84 -11.56
C ALA A 144 -2.35 0.59 -12.80
N GLY A 145 -1.66 1.61 -13.29
CA GLY A 145 -0.67 1.47 -14.37
C GLY A 145 -1.29 1.14 -15.74
N PRO A 146 -2.29 1.89 -16.26
CA PRO A 146 -2.82 1.63 -17.59
C PRO A 146 -1.72 1.86 -18.64
N THR A 147 -1.53 0.92 -19.56
CA THR A 147 -0.51 1.00 -20.63
C THR A 147 -1.09 1.32 -22.00
N ARG A 148 -2.42 1.38 -22.12
CA ARG A 148 -3.16 1.71 -23.36
C ARG A 148 -4.20 2.79 -23.11
N ASP A 149 -4.48 3.60 -24.12
CA ASP A 149 -5.51 4.65 -24.03
C ASP A 149 -6.88 4.05 -23.70
N LEU A 150 -7.58 4.71 -22.77
CA LEU A 150 -8.96 4.43 -22.42
C LEU A 150 -9.87 5.05 -23.49
N ARG A 151 -11.00 4.39 -23.79
CA ARG A 151 -11.95 4.92 -24.76
C ARG A 151 -12.60 6.20 -24.23
N PRO A 152 -13.06 7.12 -25.10
CA PRO A 152 -13.72 8.37 -24.68
C PRO A 152 -14.86 8.15 -23.68
N ALA A 153 -15.71 7.13 -23.91
CA ALA A 153 -16.81 6.79 -23.01
C ALA A 153 -16.34 6.39 -21.58
N GLU A 154 -15.14 5.83 -21.45
CA GLU A 154 -14.54 5.44 -20.18
C GLU A 154 -13.99 6.66 -19.44
N ILE A 155 -13.33 7.56 -20.15
CA ILE A 155 -12.88 8.85 -19.63
C ILE A 155 -14.06 9.68 -19.14
N ASP A 156 -15.14 9.74 -19.93
CA ASP A 156 -16.36 10.46 -19.57
C ASP A 156 -17.03 9.85 -18.34
N ALA A 157 -17.09 8.52 -18.25
CA ALA A 157 -17.66 7.82 -17.10
C ALA A 157 -16.84 8.02 -15.80
N LEU A 158 -15.51 7.94 -15.87
CA LEU A 158 -14.63 8.23 -14.73
C LEU A 158 -14.72 9.69 -14.29
N GLY A 159 -14.78 10.62 -15.25
CA GLY A 159 -14.98 12.03 -14.99
C GLY A 159 -16.34 12.30 -14.32
N ALA A 160 -17.42 11.70 -14.83
CA ALA A 160 -18.75 11.80 -14.25
C ALA A 160 -18.78 11.24 -12.82
N TYR A 161 -18.18 10.07 -12.60
CA TYR A 161 -18.07 9.45 -11.28
C TYR A 161 -17.36 10.37 -10.27
N LEU A 162 -16.22 10.98 -10.63
CA LEU A 162 -15.53 11.97 -9.79
C LEU A 162 -16.42 13.18 -9.50
N THR A 163 -17.02 13.79 -10.52
CA THR A 163 -17.92 14.95 -10.33
C THR A 163 -19.21 14.61 -9.55
N GLY A 164 -19.58 13.33 -9.49
CA GLY A 164 -20.71 12.83 -8.72
C GLY A 164 -20.42 12.57 -7.25
N GLY A 165 -19.18 12.81 -6.79
CA GLY A 165 -18.74 12.53 -5.41
C GLY A 165 -17.95 11.24 -5.24
N GLY A 166 -17.54 10.61 -6.34
CA GLY A 166 -16.75 9.38 -6.33
C GLY A 166 -15.31 9.57 -5.87
N CYS A 167 -14.68 8.46 -5.49
CA CYS A 167 -13.28 8.39 -5.07
C CYS A 167 -12.45 7.60 -6.09
N LEU A 168 -11.36 8.18 -6.59
CA LEU A 168 -10.51 7.59 -7.63
C LEU A 168 -9.04 7.61 -7.20
N LEU A 169 -8.37 6.45 -7.31
CA LEU A 169 -6.93 6.30 -7.13
C LEU A 169 -6.31 5.94 -8.49
N LEU A 170 -5.50 6.85 -9.03
CA LEU A 170 -4.72 6.62 -10.25
C LEU A 170 -3.25 6.42 -9.92
N LEU A 171 -2.69 5.33 -10.41
CA LEU A 171 -1.26 5.05 -10.35
C LEU A 171 -0.71 5.10 -11.78
N CYS A 172 0.32 5.91 -12.02
CA CYS A 172 0.68 6.37 -13.35
C CYS A 172 2.19 6.33 -13.57
N ASP A 173 2.67 5.39 -14.38
CA ASP A 173 4.09 5.27 -14.75
C ASP A 173 4.50 6.27 -15.85
N PRO A 174 5.80 6.56 -16.02
CA PRO A 174 6.29 7.31 -17.16
C PRO A 174 5.85 6.64 -18.47
N GLY A 175 5.04 7.36 -19.27
CA GLY A 175 4.45 6.81 -20.49
C GLY A 175 2.98 6.45 -20.37
N THR A 176 2.37 6.81 -19.24
CA THR A 176 0.91 6.83 -19.05
C THR A 176 0.19 7.35 -20.31
N PRO A 177 -0.84 6.65 -20.78
CA PRO A 177 -1.60 7.00 -21.98
C PRO A 177 -2.17 8.42 -21.94
N SER A 178 -2.24 9.04 -23.12
CA SER A 178 -2.63 10.44 -23.28
C SER A 178 -4.05 10.73 -22.78
N THR A 179 -4.97 9.79 -22.92
CA THR A 179 -6.35 9.93 -22.44
C THR A 179 -6.41 10.00 -20.91
N VAL A 180 -5.57 9.23 -20.23
CA VAL A 180 -5.48 9.18 -18.76
C VAL A 180 -4.80 10.44 -18.23
N ALA A 181 -3.71 10.87 -18.88
CA ALA A 181 -3.05 12.14 -18.56
C ALA A 181 -4.01 13.33 -18.76
N GLY A 182 -4.83 13.30 -19.82
CA GLY A 182 -5.87 14.31 -20.07
C GLY A 182 -6.96 14.35 -18.98
N LEU A 183 -7.38 13.19 -18.47
CA LEU A 183 -8.32 13.08 -17.35
C LEU A 183 -7.75 13.72 -16.08
N LEU A 184 -6.51 13.38 -15.70
CA LEU A 184 -5.84 13.97 -14.53
C LEU A 184 -5.71 15.49 -14.68
N ARG A 185 -5.34 15.97 -15.87
CA ARG A 185 -5.18 17.40 -16.15
C ARG A 185 -6.50 18.16 -15.98
N ARG A 186 -7.62 17.57 -16.39
CA ARG A 186 -8.97 18.12 -16.16
C ARG A 186 -9.27 18.31 -14.66
N PHE A 187 -8.66 17.49 -13.80
CA PHE A 187 -8.79 17.55 -12.35
C PHE A 187 -7.55 18.14 -11.66
N GLY A 188 -6.85 19.06 -12.34
CA GLY A 188 -5.81 19.89 -11.71
C GLY A 188 -4.46 19.22 -11.50
N ILE A 189 -4.24 18.02 -12.05
CA ILE A 189 -2.98 17.27 -11.91
C ILE A 189 -2.38 17.00 -13.29
N GLU A 190 -1.19 17.51 -13.55
CA GLU A 190 -0.42 17.28 -14.77
C GLU A 190 0.70 16.27 -14.53
N LEU A 191 0.71 15.18 -15.30
CA LEU A 191 1.85 14.26 -15.38
C LEU A 191 2.97 14.92 -16.20
N THR A 192 4.19 14.99 -15.65
CA THR A 192 5.30 15.66 -16.36
C THR A 192 6.03 14.75 -17.32
N ALA A 193 5.73 13.44 -17.31
CA ALA A 193 6.33 12.48 -18.21
C ALA A 193 7.88 12.42 -18.09
N ASP A 194 8.46 12.88 -16.99
CA ASP A 194 9.88 12.71 -16.67
C ASP A 194 10.13 11.39 -15.92
N LEU A 195 11.42 11.06 -15.73
CA LEU A 195 11.85 9.95 -14.88
C LEU A 195 12.58 10.53 -13.67
N VAL A 196 12.13 10.20 -12.47
CA VAL A 196 12.76 10.61 -11.22
C VAL A 196 13.98 9.72 -10.96
N VAL A 197 15.12 10.35 -10.75
CA VAL A 197 16.37 9.69 -10.40
C VAL A 197 16.83 10.15 -9.02
N ASP A 198 17.23 9.22 -8.16
CA ASP A 198 17.77 9.50 -6.83
C ASP A 198 19.26 9.11 -6.75
N GLU A 199 20.12 10.12 -6.52
CA GLU A 199 21.56 9.95 -6.32
C GLU A 199 21.87 9.04 -5.13
N GLN A 200 21.07 9.10 -4.06
CA GLN A 200 21.30 8.28 -2.87
C GLN A 200 20.92 6.82 -3.09
N ALA A 201 19.91 6.54 -3.91
CA ALA A 201 19.50 5.16 -4.21
C ALA A 201 20.63 4.37 -4.90
N ARG A 202 21.50 5.03 -5.66
CA ARG A 202 22.72 4.40 -6.23
C ARG A 202 23.72 3.96 -5.20
N LEU A 203 23.82 4.67 -4.08
CA LEU A 203 24.74 4.33 -3.01
C LEU A 203 24.37 3.01 -2.31
N PHE A 204 23.14 2.53 -2.50
CA PHE A 204 22.62 1.26 -2.00
C PHE A 204 22.57 0.15 -3.06
N GLY A 205 23.22 0.34 -4.21
CA GLY A 205 23.36 -0.71 -5.24
C GLY A 205 22.21 -0.82 -6.23
N SER A 206 21.28 0.14 -6.25
CA SER A 206 20.33 0.30 -7.37
C SER A 206 20.92 1.14 -8.50
N ASP A 207 20.27 1.15 -9.65
CA ASP A 207 20.59 2.05 -10.78
C ASP A 207 20.17 3.52 -10.54
N GLY A 208 19.54 3.80 -9.40
CA GLY A 208 19.06 5.12 -9.00
C GLY A 208 17.63 5.42 -9.44
N LEU A 209 16.90 4.43 -9.96
CA LEU A 209 15.52 4.58 -10.43
C LEU A 209 14.47 4.33 -9.34
N PHE A 210 14.88 4.06 -8.11
CA PHE A 210 13.99 3.93 -6.97
C PHE A 210 13.88 5.28 -6.25
N ALA A 211 12.85 6.03 -6.60
CA ALA A 211 12.58 7.32 -6.00
C ALA A 211 12.00 7.14 -4.59
N ARG A 212 12.70 7.66 -3.58
CA ARG A 212 12.20 7.62 -2.20
C ARG A 212 11.20 8.74 -1.95
N VAL A 213 10.03 8.39 -1.42
CA VAL A 213 9.12 9.35 -0.79
C VAL A 213 9.75 9.80 0.53
N ALA A 214 10.13 11.08 0.59
CA ALA A 214 10.81 11.67 1.75
C ALA A 214 9.86 12.53 2.59
N TYR A 215 8.85 13.13 1.97
CA TYR A 215 7.93 14.04 2.63
C TYR A 215 6.49 13.69 2.28
N LEU A 216 5.65 13.57 3.31
CA LEU A 216 4.20 13.51 3.19
C LEU A 216 3.57 14.79 3.71
N ASN A 217 2.49 15.22 3.05
CA ASN A 217 1.72 16.38 3.46
C ASN A 217 0.97 16.08 4.78
N GLN A 218 1.48 16.66 5.88
CA GLN A 218 0.94 16.45 7.23
C GLN A 218 -0.45 17.06 7.44
N THR A 219 -0.91 17.97 6.58
CA THR A 219 -2.30 18.47 6.64
C THR A 219 -3.29 17.46 6.08
N LEU A 220 -2.88 16.70 5.06
CA LEU A 220 -3.70 15.64 4.46
C LEU A 220 -3.58 14.32 5.23
N LEU A 221 -2.36 13.97 5.66
CA LEU A 221 -2.01 12.76 6.38
C LEU A 221 -1.28 13.10 7.70
N PRO A 222 -1.99 13.64 8.71
CA PRO A 222 -1.37 13.92 10.01
C PRO A 222 -0.88 12.63 10.64
N GLY A 223 0.34 12.63 11.20
CA GLY A 223 0.90 11.42 11.83
C GLY A 223 1.45 10.38 10.85
N GLY A 224 1.44 10.65 9.55
CA GLY A 224 2.13 9.84 8.52
C GLY A 224 3.66 9.95 8.58
N GLY A 225 4.24 10.09 9.77
CA GLY A 225 5.69 10.19 9.96
C GLY A 225 6.44 8.99 9.36
N GLU A 226 7.61 9.26 8.78
CA GLU A 226 8.57 8.29 8.24
C GLU A 226 8.05 7.27 7.20
N VAL A 227 6.97 7.53 6.47
CA VAL A 227 6.62 6.67 5.31
C VAL A 227 7.71 6.82 4.24
N GLN A 228 8.62 5.84 4.21
CA GLN A 228 9.71 5.74 3.25
C GLN A 228 9.33 4.77 2.13
N ALA A 229 8.28 5.09 1.39
CA ALA A 229 7.96 4.34 0.17
C ALA A 229 9.08 4.52 -0.86
N LEU A 230 9.36 3.47 -1.62
CA LEU A 230 10.24 3.47 -2.78
C LEU A 230 9.39 3.24 -4.02
N LEU A 231 9.38 4.24 -4.89
CA LEU A 231 8.65 4.24 -6.13
C LEU A 231 9.63 3.89 -7.26
N PRO A 232 9.59 2.67 -7.83
CA PRO A 232 10.41 2.30 -8.98
C PRO A 232 10.01 3.15 -10.19
N GLU A 233 10.99 3.61 -10.96
CA GLU A 233 10.80 4.32 -12.23
C GLU A 233 9.73 5.45 -12.19
N ALA A 234 9.59 6.14 -11.06
CA ALA A 234 8.53 7.14 -10.90
C ALA A 234 8.66 8.34 -11.84
N GLN A 235 7.55 8.95 -12.22
CA GLN A 235 7.49 10.30 -12.79
C GLN A 235 7.04 11.32 -11.74
N SER A 236 7.37 12.59 -11.98
CA SER A 236 6.84 13.68 -11.16
C SER A 236 5.52 14.24 -11.70
N LEU A 237 4.87 15.06 -10.86
CA LEU A 237 3.57 15.66 -11.10
C LEU A 237 3.68 17.20 -11.04
N ARG A 238 2.68 17.90 -11.52
CA ARG A 238 2.49 19.34 -11.27
C ARG A 238 1.03 19.63 -11.03
N LEU A 239 0.76 20.59 -10.16
CA LEU A 239 -0.60 21.12 -10.01
C LEU A 239 -0.85 22.19 -11.08
N VAL A 240 -2.02 22.15 -11.68
CA VAL A 240 -2.51 23.14 -12.64
C VAL A 240 -3.88 23.63 -12.23
N ASP A 241 -4.21 24.87 -12.58
CA ASP A 241 -5.52 25.43 -12.27
C ASP A 241 -6.61 24.66 -13.03
N ALA A 242 -7.63 24.23 -12.29
CA ALA A 242 -8.83 23.60 -12.81
C ALA A 242 -10.07 24.15 -12.09
N ALA A 243 -11.13 24.38 -12.85
CA ALA A 243 -12.38 24.88 -12.28
C ALA A 243 -12.98 23.86 -11.31
N ASP A 244 -13.52 24.34 -10.19
CA ASP A 244 -14.18 23.51 -9.16
C ASP A 244 -13.27 22.44 -8.52
N VAL A 245 -11.95 22.58 -8.65
CA VAL A 245 -10.97 21.66 -8.10
C VAL A 245 -10.01 22.39 -7.16
N THR A 246 -9.78 21.79 -6.00
CA THR A 246 -8.69 22.18 -5.09
C THR A 246 -7.71 21.01 -5.01
N ALA A 247 -6.45 21.25 -5.37
CA ALA A 247 -5.42 20.22 -5.37
C ALA A 247 -4.21 20.64 -4.53
N ASP A 248 -3.60 19.65 -3.89
CA ASP A 248 -2.44 19.79 -3.03
C ASP A 248 -1.45 18.65 -3.31
N TYR A 249 -0.15 18.92 -3.16
CA TYR A 249 0.85 17.85 -3.20
C TYR A 249 0.67 16.96 -1.98
N LEU A 250 0.66 15.65 -2.21
CA LEU A 250 0.50 14.63 -1.16
C LEU A 250 1.85 14.07 -0.72
N ALA A 251 2.72 13.77 -1.69
CA ALA A 251 4.03 13.19 -1.44
C ALA A 251 5.12 13.84 -2.31
N MET A 252 6.30 14.04 -1.72
CA MET A 252 7.47 14.56 -2.40
C MET A 252 8.71 13.70 -2.14
N THR A 253 9.62 13.71 -3.10
CA THR A 253 10.92 13.06 -3.00
C THR A 253 11.90 13.88 -2.16
N GLY A 254 13.09 13.32 -1.91
CA GLY A 254 14.18 14.02 -1.25
C GLY A 254 14.91 15.04 -2.15
N GLU A 255 15.69 15.90 -1.52
CA GLU A 255 16.53 16.94 -2.14
C GLU A 255 17.60 16.39 -3.12
N THR A 256 17.98 15.12 -2.96
CA THR A 256 19.00 14.44 -3.79
C THR A 256 18.46 13.91 -5.11
N THR A 257 17.19 14.19 -5.42
CA THR A 257 16.55 13.72 -6.65
C THR A 257 16.61 14.74 -7.77
N TRP A 258 16.44 14.28 -9.01
CA TRP A 258 16.15 15.13 -10.16
C TRP A 258 15.26 14.40 -11.16
N ALA A 259 14.58 15.18 -11.99
CA ALA A 259 13.74 14.71 -13.07
C ALA A 259 14.57 14.68 -14.35
N ASP A 260 14.87 13.48 -14.87
CA ASP A 260 15.40 13.28 -16.22
C ASP A 260 14.25 13.36 -17.23
N VAL A 261 14.19 14.49 -17.93
CA VAL A 261 13.12 14.79 -18.89
C VAL A 261 13.14 13.89 -20.13
N ASP A 262 14.27 13.23 -20.43
CA ASP A 262 14.40 12.33 -21.59
C ASP A 262 14.31 10.85 -21.20
N ARG A 263 14.09 10.54 -19.91
CA ARG A 263 13.96 9.17 -19.38
C ARG A 263 15.11 8.24 -19.78
N ARG A 264 16.35 8.73 -19.72
CA ARG A 264 17.51 7.95 -20.14
C ARG A 264 17.78 6.84 -19.12
N THR A 265 17.40 5.62 -19.47
CA THR A 265 17.70 4.39 -18.76
C THR A 265 18.85 3.65 -19.47
N GLY A 266 19.85 3.18 -18.73
CA GLY A 266 20.86 2.26 -19.29
C GLY A 266 22.16 2.84 -19.87
N ASP A 267 22.48 4.13 -19.69
CA ASP A 267 23.83 4.62 -19.98
C ASP A 267 24.85 3.90 -19.07
N ALA A 268 26.02 3.50 -19.59
CA ALA A 268 27.04 2.69 -18.91
C ALA A 268 27.65 3.32 -17.62
N GLY A 269 27.14 4.48 -17.17
CA GLY A 269 27.44 5.12 -15.88
C GLY A 269 26.21 5.61 -15.10
N GLY A 270 25.00 5.23 -15.51
CA GLY A 270 23.71 5.71 -14.99
C GLY A 270 23.37 7.15 -15.45
N PRO A 271 22.08 7.57 -15.38
CA PRO A 271 21.70 8.94 -15.73
C PRO A 271 22.48 9.98 -14.92
N SER A 272 23.00 11.01 -15.57
CA SER A 272 23.66 12.15 -14.92
C SER A 272 22.82 13.40 -15.07
N PHE A 273 22.77 14.20 -14.00
CA PHE A 273 22.04 15.46 -13.97
C PHE A 273 22.60 16.46 -14.98
N ARG A 274 21.74 17.06 -15.79
CA ARG A 274 22.08 18.09 -16.79
C ARG A 274 21.53 19.46 -16.37
N PRO A 275 22.40 20.40 -15.96
CA PRO A 275 22.00 21.77 -15.65
C PRO A 275 21.26 22.43 -16.82
N GLY A 276 20.14 23.09 -16.54
CA GLY A 276 19.34 23.80 -17.53
C GLY A 276 18.40 22.94 -18.37
N ARG A 277 18.43 21.61 -18.20
CA ARG A 277 17.50 20.67 -18.85
C ARG A 277 16.71 19.84 -17.83
N ASP A 278 17.42 19.25 -16.88
CA ASP A 278 16.81 18.44 -15.81
C ASP A 278 16.43 19.34 -14.63
N ARG A 279 15.41 18.94 -13.86
CA ARG A 279 14.91 19.71 -12.71
C ARG A 279 15.30 19.02 -11.41
N ARG A 280 15.98 19.76 -10.50
CA ARG A 280 16.31 19.24 -9.16
C ARG A 280 15.07 19.11 -8.28
N GLY A 281 15.13 18.15 -7.37
CA GLY A 281 14.14 17.96 -6.33
C GLY A 281 14.19 19.03 -5.24
N PRO A 282 13.29 18.93 -4.25
CA PRO A 282 12.33 17.84 -4.06
C PRO A 282 11.24 17.86 -5.15
N LEU A 283 10.89 16.68 -5.66
CA LEU A 283 9.93 16.52 -6.75
C LEU A 283 8.61 15.96 -6.19
N PRO A 284 7.47 16.55 -6.56
CA PRO A 284 6.18 15.98 -6.21
C PRO A 284 5.93 14.69 -6.99
N VAL A 285 5.59 13.61 -6.29
CA VAL A 285 5.35 12.26 -6.84
C VAL A 285 3.97 11.71 -6.49
N ALA A 286 3.22 12.39 -5.61
CA ALA A 286 1.80 12.18 -5.46
C ALA A 286 1.05 13.49 -5.22
N ALA A 287 -0.18 13.57 -5.70
CA ALA A 287 -1.08 14.70 -5.52
C ALA A 287 -2.47 14.22 -5.11
N PHE A 288 -3.15 15.06 -4.35
CA PHE A 288 -4.53 14.85 -3.92
C PHE A 288 -5.39 16.02 -4.43
N ALA A 289 -6.55 15.71 -5.00
CA ALA A 289 -7.49 16.70 -5.50
C ALA A 289 -8.90 16.45 -4.94
N ARG A 290 -9.55 17.52 -4.52
CA ARG A 290 -10.98 17.58 -4.19
C ARG A 290 -11.72 18.23 -5.34
N VAL A 291 -12.77 17.56 -5.81
CA VAL A 291 -13.61 17.99 -6.93
C VAL A 291 -14.97 18.39 -6.36
N ARG A 292 -15.32 19.66 -6.49
CA ARG A 292 -16.64 20.14 -6.08
C ARG A 292 -17.67 19.67 -7.10
N GLY A 293 -18.50 18.72 -6.70
CA GLY A 293 -19.57 18.15 -7.50
C GLY A 293 -20.87 18.93 -7.42
N ALA A 294 -21.84 18.51 -8.22
CA ALA A 294 -23.22 18.99 -8.13
C ALA A 294 -23.85 18.58 -6.78
N GLU A 295 -24.82 19.36 -6.30
CA GLU A 295 -25.58 19.08 -5.07
C GLU A 295 -24.74 18.99 -3.78
N GLY A 296 -23.56 19.62 -3.76
CA GLY A 296 -22.69 19.67 -2.58
C GLY A 296 -21.92 18.37 -2.30
N ARG A 297 -21.93 17.41 -3.22
CA ARG A 297 -21.07 16.23 -3.16
C ARG A 297 -19.63 16.61 -3.50
N GLU A 298 -18.67 15.96 -2.87
CA GLU A 298 -17.24 16.19 -3.10
C GLU A 298 -16.57 14.90 -3.57
N GLY A 299 -16.05 14.92 -4.80
CA GLY A 299 -15.22 13.84 -5.33
C GLY A 299 -13.78 13.97 -4.85
N ARG A 300 -13.09 12.85 -4.76
CA ARG A 300 -11.69 12.80 -4.32
C ARG A 300 -10.83 11.99 -5.28
N LEU A 301 -9.67 12.54 -5.60
CA LEU A 301 -8.71 11.94 -6.51
C LEU A 301 -7.35 11.91 -5.82
N VAL A 302 -6.69 10.76 -5.82
CA VAL A 302 -5.24 10.66 -5.59
C VAL A 302 -4.59 10.19 -6.88
N ALA A 303 -3.53 10.88 -7.28
CA ALA A 303 -2.64 10.44 -8.34
C ALA A 303 -1.25 10.19 -7.77
N VAL A 304 -0.66 9.03 -8.08
CA VAL A 304 0.71 8.67 -7.76
C VAL A 304 1.47 8.47 -9.07
N GLY A 305 2.66 9.07 -9.18
CA GLY A 305 3.50 9.01 -10.37
C GLY A 305 4.24 7.68 -10.55
N ASP A 306 3.73 6.60 -10.00
CA ASP A 306 4.27 5.26 -10.11
C ASP A 306 3.15 4.25 -9.78
N ALA A 307 3.03 3.21 -10.60
CA ALA A 307 2.15 2.07 -10.37
C ALA A 307 2.94 0.82 -9.95
N ASP A 308 4.23 0.75 -10.26
CA ASP A 308 5.04 -0.42 -9.96
C ASP A 308 5.21 -0.65 -8.46
N PHE A 309 5.13 0.38 -7.60
CA PHE A 309 5.22 0.18 -6.14
C PHE A 309 4.12 -0.73 -5.55
N VAL A 310 2.98 -0.91 -6.23
CA VAL A 310 1.89 -1.80 -5.75
C VAL A 310 1.98 -3.21 -6.32
N THR A 311 2.96 -3.48 -7.18
CA THR A 311 3.15 -4.82 -7.74
C THR A 311 3.61 -5.81 -6.67
N ASN A 312 3.37 -7.11 -6.90
CA ASN A 312 3.83 -8.19 -6.02
C ASN A 312 5.36 -8.16 -5.80
N LEU A 313 6.12 -7.58 -6.75
CA LEU A 313 7.56 -7.40 -6.60
C LEU A 313 7.94 -6.32 -5.57
N HIS A 314 7.15 -5.26 -5.46
CA HIS A 314 7.55 -4.04 -4.76
C HIS A 314 6.70 -3.67 -3.55
N LEU A 315 5.50 -4.23 -3.39
CA LEU A 315 4.59 -3.84 -2.32
C LEU A 315 5.21 -4.00 -0.93
N ASN A 316 5.93 -5.10 -0.72
CA ASN A 316 6.57 -5.42 0.56
C ASN A 316 7.95 -4.75 0.74
N VAL A 317 8.33 -3.83 -0.13
CA VAL A 317 9.58 -3.07 -0.04
C VAL A 317 9.37 -1.80 0.76
N LEU A 318 10.12 -1.66 1.86
CA LEU A 318 10.06 -0.52 2.79
C LEU A 318 8.61 -0.16 3.16
N GLY A 319 8.17 1.07 2.85
CA GLY A 319 6.86 1.60 3.21
C GLY A 319 5.81 1.57 2.08
N ASN A 320 6.01 0.78 1.03
CA ASN A 320 5.11 0.79 -0.14
C ASN A 320 3.69 0.36 0.20
N GLN A 321 3.52 -0.73 0.95
CA GLN A 321 2.22 -1.15 1.47
C GLN A 321 1.57 -0.05 2.31
N ASP A 322 2.31 0.55 3.25
CA ASP A 322 1.77 1.60 4.12
C ASP A 322 1.35 2.84 3.32
N PHE A 323 2.10 3.20 2.28
CA PHE A 323 1.76 4.29 1.38
C PHE A 323 0.52 4.01 0.54
N LEU A 324 0.35 2.78 0.03
CA LEU A 324 -0.88 2.36 -0.65
C LEU A 324 -2.09 2.46 0.29
N LEU A 325 -1.96 1.94 1.51
CA LEU A 325 -3.07 1.95 2.47
C LEU A 325 -3.42 3.38 2.93
N ALA A 326 -2.41 4.24 3.12
CA ALA A 326 -2.61 5.64 3.46
C ALA A 326 -3.31 6.41 2.34
N THR A 327 -2.87 6.24 1.10
CA THR A 327 -3.49 6.90 -0.06
C THR A 327 -4.91 6.41 -0.30
N ALA A 328 -5.16 5.10 -0.21
CA ALA A 328 -6.49 4.51 -0.31
C ALA A 328 -7.43 4.97 0.82
N GLY A 329 -6.94 5.03 2.05
CA GLY A 329 -7.69 5.54 3.21
C GLY A 329 -8.06 7.01 3.08
N LEU A 330 -7.08 7.85 2.69
CA LEU A 330 -7.29 9.27 2.46
C LEU A 330 -8.35 9.52 1.38
N VAL A 331 -8.24 8.83 0.24
CA VAL A 331 -9.15 9.08 -0.89
C VAL A 331 -10.55 8.52 -0.62
N ALA A 332 -10.68 7.31 -0.09
CA ALA A 332 -11.97 6.67 0.06
C ALA A 332 -12.75 7.18 1.29
N ARG A 333 -12.06 7.37 2.41
CA ARG A 333 -12.71 7.62 3.71
C ARG A 333 -12.56 9.04 4.21
N ALA A 334 -11.74 9.87 3.55
CA ALA A 334 -11.29 11.15 4.08
C ALA A 334 -10.69 11.01 5.49
N GLU A 335 -10.13 9.84 5.80
CA GLU A 335 -9.48 9.56 7.08
C GLU A 335 -8.18 10.36 7.12
N SER A 336 -8.17 11.48 7.87
CA SER A 336 -6.92 12.00 8.41
C SER A 336 -6.43 11.00 9.45
N LEU A 337 -5.22 10.45 9.30
CA LEU A 337 -4.68 9.41 10.19
C LEU A 337 -4.58 9.89 11.66
N ALA A 338 -5.68 9.85 12.40
CA ALA A 338 -5.74 10.12 13.85
C ALA A 338 -6.11 8.87 14.65
N SER A 339 -6.50 7.77 13.99
CA SER A 339 -6.57 6.46 14.63
C SER A 339 -5.22 5.77 14.44
N ALA A 340 -4.38 5.89 15.47
CA ALA A 340 -3.11 5.21 15.59
C ALA A 340 -3.24 3.74 15.14
N ARG A 341 -2.63 3.42 14.00
CA ARG A 341 -2.17 2.06 13.73
C ARG A 341 -0.95 1.86 14.62
N PRO A 342 -0.95 0.94 15.60
CA PRO A 342 0.32 0.49 16.17
C PRO A 342 1.18 0.03 14.99
N PRO A 343 2.45 0.44 14.89
CA PRO A 343 3.35 -0.12 13.90
C PRO A 343 3.18 -1.63 13.94
N ALA A 344 3.00 -2.27 12.78
CA ALA A 344 2.97 -3.72 12.74
C ALA A 344 4.20 -4.19 13.54
N PRO A 345 4.06 -5.04 14.58
CA PRO A 345 5.22 -5.64 15.20
C PRO A 345 5.99 -6.30 14.04
N PRO A 346 7.32 -6.14 13.93
CA PRO A 346 8.09 -6.71 12.83
C PRO A 346 7.96 -8.23 12.89
N ALA A 347 6.93 -8.76 12.25
CA ALA A 347 6.62 -10.17 12.12
C ALA A 347 7.26 -10.62 10.81
N GLY A 348 8.58 -10.74 10.88
CA GLY A 348 9.44 -11.25 9.82
C GLY A 348 10.86 -11.27 10.37
N THR A 349 11.54 -12.41 10.25
CA THR A 349 12.88 -12.68 10.82
C THR A 349 14.01 -11.84 10.20
N PHE A 350 13.69 -10.73 9.57
CA PHE A 350 14.63 -9.79 8.98
C PHE A 350 14.10 -8.36 9.17
N SER A 351 14.38 -7.73 10.31
CA SER A 351 14.42 -6.27 10.37
C SER A 351 15.60 -5.83 9.50
N PRO A 352 15.40 -5.09 8.39
CA PRO A 352 16.51 -4.40 7.76
C PRO A 352 16.96 -3.33 8.75
N LEU A 353 18.06 -3.58 9.45
CA LEU A 353 18.81 -2.54 10.13
C LEU A 353 19.29 -1.58 9.04
N THR A 354 18.65 -0.41 8.95
CA THR A 354 19.10 0.67 8.08
C THR A 354 20.36 1.27 8.69
N LEU A 355 21.51 0.73 8.30
CA LEU A 355 22.81 1.21 8.73
C LEU A 355 23.21 2.39 7.86
N THR A 356 23.70 3.47 8.47
CA THR A 356 24.41 4.51 7.73
C THR A 356 25.65 3.90 7.06
N ALA A 357 26.10 4.49 5.94
CA ALA A 357 27.30 4.02 5.24
C ALA A 357 28.55 3.96 6.14
N ARG A 358 28.57 4.76 7.22
CA ARG A 358 29.60 4.74 8.25
C ARG A 358 29.48 3.52 9.17
N GLU A 359 28.27 3.20 9.64
CA GLU A 359 28.01 2.04 10.49
C GLU A 359 28.20 0.71 9.73
N GLY A 360 27.75 0.63 8.48
CA GLY A 360 27.99 -0.54 7.62
C GLY A 360 29.48 -0.79 7.39
N ARG A 361 30.27 0.29 7.22
CA ARG A 361 31.73 0.19 7.10
C ARG A 361 32.37 -0.29 8.41
N TYR A 362 31.95 0.26 9.56
CA TYR A 362 32.45 -0.20 10.86
C TYR A 362 32.16 -1.69 11.07
N LEU A 363 30.93 -2.15 10.79
CA LEU A 363 30.55 -3.56 10.89
C LEU A 363 31.36 -4.45 9.95
N PHE A 364 31.58 -4.04 8.71
CA PHE A 364 32.42 -4.79 7.77
C PHE A 364 33.85 -4.96 8.30
N TRP A 365 34.48 -3.90 8.78
CA TRP A 365 35.84 -3.98 9.34
C TRP A 365 35.90 -4.78 10.64
N SER A 366 34.89 -4.64 11.52
CA SER A 366 34.90 -5.29 12.84
C SER A 366 34.51 -6.77 12.79
N VAL A 367 33.58 -7.14 11.90
CA VAL A 367 33.02 -8.50 11.85
C VAL A 367 33.70 -9.36 10.79
N VAL A 368 34.12 -8.77 9.66
CA VAL A 368 34.73 -9.52 8.57
C VAL A 368 36.25 -9.44 8.67
N VAL A 369 36.81 -8.23 8.65
CA VAL A 369 38.26 -8.07 8.50
C VAL A 369 39.02 -8.40 9.78
N ALA A 370 38.60 -7.88 10.93
CA ALA A 370 39.32 -8.09 12.18
C ALA A 370 39.41 -9.58 12.60
N PRO A 371 38.33 -10.40 12.53
CA PRO A 371 38.40 -11.82 12.87
C PRO A 371 39.23 -12.62 11.86
N SER A 372 39.11 -12.33 10.55
CA SER A 372 39.93 -12.98 9.53
C SER A 372 41.42 -12.67 9.68
N ALA A 373 41.77 -11.42 10.01
CA ALA A 373 43.15 -11.04 10.29
C ALA A 373 43.71 -11.74 11.54
N LEU A 374 42.91 -11.86 12.61
CA LEU A 374 43.28 -12.61 13.82
C LEU A 374 43.52 -14.09 13.52
N LEU A 375 42.63 -14.73 12.76
CA LEU A 375 42.80 -16.14 12.36
C LEU A 375 44.04 -16.35 11.49
N ALA A 376 44.30 -15.45 10.54
CA ALA A 376 45.50 -15.49 9.71
C ALA A 376 46.78 -15.33 10.56
N ALA A 377 46.79 -14.38 11.50
CA ALA A 377 47.92 -14.19 12.41
C ALA A 377 48.15 -15.40 13.32
N ALA A 378 47.09 -16.00 13.85
CA ALA A 378 47.18 -17.21 14.66
C ALA A 378 47.73 -18.39 13.85
N ALA A 379 47.26 -18.59 12.62
CA ALA A 379 47.77 -19.62 11.71
C ALA A 379 49.26 -19.41 11.40
N LEU A 380 49.68 -18.16 11.16
CA LEU A 380 51.07 -17.81 10.90
C LEU A 380 51.96 -18.09 12.12
N ALA A 381 51.50 -17.74 13.32
CA ALA A 381 52.23 -17.99 14.56
C ALA A 381 52.39 -19.49 14.85
N ILE A 382 51.36 -20.29 14.56
CA ILE A 382 51.43 -21.76 14.66
C ILE A 382 52.42 -22.33 13.64
N ALA A 383 52.40 -21.84 12.40
CA ALA A 383 53.32 -22.28 11.35
C ALA A 383 54.78 -21.97 11.71
N GLN A 384 55.06 -20.76 12.22
CA GLN A 384 56.40 -20.38 12.65
C GLN A 384 56.88 -21.19 13.86
N ARG A 385 56.00 -21.51 14.81
CA ARG A 385 56.32 -22.39 15.95
C ARG A 385 56.53 -23.86 15.59
N ARG A 386 56.05 -24.31 14.42
CA ARG A 386 56.30 -25.67 13.91
C ARG A 386 57.56 -25.74 13.04
N ALA A 387 58.03 -24.60 12.54
CA ALA A 387 59.22 -24.48 11.71
C ALA A 387 60.50 -24.17 12.52
N ALA A 388 60.35 -23.66 13.74
CA ALA A 388 61.38 -23.59 14.77
C ALA A 388 61.34 -24.84 15.66
#